data_AF-A0AA88I9X5-F1
#
_entry.id   AF-A0AA88I9X5-F1
#
_cell.length_a   1.000
_cell.length_b   1.000
_cell.length_c   1.000
_cell.angle_alpha   90.00
_cell.angle_beta   90.00
_cell.angle_gamma   90.00
#
_symmetry.space_group_name_H-M   'P 1'
#
loop_
_entity.id
_entity.type
_entity.pdbx_description
1 polymer ?
#
loop_
_entity_poly.entity_id
_entity_poly.type
_entity_poly.pdbx_seq_one_letter_code
_entity_poly.pdbx_strand_id
1 'polypeptide(L)'
;MPEAFAPDLPQCDILDDIEDILPEDDTKRIRPHKVTLRAKRNKKPKKEITGELNNEYEEVELPLNVPGTGKIFVKTWGCAHNSSDSEYMAGQLAAYGYVITENKEEANLWLLNSCTVKTPAEDHFRNEIEACRRVGRPIVVAGCIPQGAPRAGFLKGVSMIGVQQIDRVIEVVEETLKGNTVRLLGSKKVEGKKVGGASLELPKIRRNPLIEIIAISTGCLNQCTYCKTKHARGELGSYPPDEIVARAKQAFTEGVKEIWLTSEDTGAYGRDIGSSLPELLTSLCEVIPQGCMLRLGMTNPPYILEHLEAMAVILNHPRVYSFLHVPVQAASDSVLNDMKREYYIADFKKIVDFLKERIPRLYVATDIICGFPTETDEDFEETMKLCSEYKFPSLFINQFYPRPGTPAAKLPRLPTQVGKSRTKRLSDLFHTYEPFRDQIGEMQTVLVTEISTDGKFYVGHNKQYAQVLVPMEREFMGQMVKVKIVSAGKFWMVGEPISVEYAPKDVLSVLSSTVKTVLSPKFILPVLSCLVLLRVG
;
A
#
# COMPACT_ATOMS: atom_id res chain seq x y z
N MET A 1 -45.11 -16.03 -23.90
CA MET A 1 -44.04 -15.12 -24.35
C MET A 1 -43.06 -15.05 -23.20
N PRO A 2 -41.86 -15.63 -23.33
CA PRO A 2 -41.20 -16.22 -22.18
C PRO A 2 -40.28 -15.23 -21.45
N GLU A 3 -40.30 -15.42 -20.14
CA GLU A 3 -39.41 -14.95 -19.10
C GLU A 3 -37.94 -15.08 -19.50
N ALA A 4 -37.19 -13.97 -19.48
CA ALA A 4 -35.74 -13.99 -19.52
C ALA A 4 -35.23 -13.92 -18.08
N PHE A 5 -34.77 -15.07 -17.61
CA PHE A 5 -34.01 -15.29 -16.38
C PHE A 5 -32.87 -14.26 -16.26
N ALA A 6 -32.95 -13.39 -15.26
CA ALA A 6 -31.76 -12.77 -14.70
C ALA A 6 -31.10 -13.83 -13.81
N PRO A 7 -29.84 -14.24 -14.03
CA PRO A 7 -29.17 -15.14 -13.10
C PRO A 7 -28.94 -14.38 -11.79
N ASP A 8 -29.41 -14.96 -10.69
CA ASP A 8 -29.06 -14.57 -9.33
C ASP A 8 -27.53 -14.61 -9.19
N LEU A 9 -26.90 -13.44 -9.30
CA LEU A 9 -25.48 -13.27 -9.01
C LEU A 9 -25.33 -13.31 -7.49
N PRO A 10 -24.50 -14.21 -6.94
CA PRO A 10 -24.30 -14.30 -5.50
C PRO A 10 -23.73 -12.99 -4.98
N GLN A 11 -24.30 -12.53 -3.87
CA GLN A 11 -23.80 -11.43 -3.05
C GLN A 11 -22.34 -11.73 -2.71
N CYS A 12 -21.43 -11.09 -3.45
CA CYS A 12 -20.00 -11.32 -3.29
C CYS A 12 -19.54 -10.46 -2.12
N ASP A 13 -19.38 -11.10 -0.96
CA ASP A 13 -18.70 -10.52 0.20
C ASP A 13 -17.21 -10.38 -0.16
N ILE A 14 -16.86 -9.20 -0.66
CA ILE A 14 -15.51 -8.79 -1.07
C ILE A 14 -14.99 -7.91 0.06
N LEU A 15 -13.91 -8.29 0.75
CA LEU A 15 -13.05 -7.36 1.51
C LEU A 15 -11.77 -8.11 1.92
N ASP A 16 -10.69 -7.89 1.17
CA ASP A 16 -9.32 -8.14 1.64
C ASP A 16 -8.39 -7.03 1.12
N ASP A 17 -8.80 -5.79 1.36
CA ASP A 17 -7.92 -4.68 1.66
C ASP A 17 -8.26 -4.26 3.09
N ILE A 18 -7.26 -3.94 3.92
CA ILE A 18 -7.42 -3.61 5.35
C ILE A 18 -8.09 -2.23 5.59
N GLU A 19 -9.00 -1.86 4.71
CA GLU A 19 -9.86 -0.70 4.83
C GLU A 19 -11.29 -1.19 5.08
N ASP A 20 -11.63 -1.21 6.38
CA ASP A 20 -12.98 -1.28 6.96
C ASP A 20 -13.50 -2.69 7.33
N ILE A 21 -13.43 -3.03 8.63
CA ILE A 21 -14.22 -4.10 9.24
C ILE A 21 -14.89 -3.57 10.52
N LEU A 22 -16.21 -3.54 10.54
CA LEU A 22 -17.02 -3.53 11.76
C LEU A 22 -17.31 -4.98 12.19
N PRO A 23 -17.45 -5.26 13.51
CA PRO A 23 -17.60 -6.62 14.00
C PRO A 23 -19.03 -7.14 13.85
N GLU A 24 -19.20 -8.33 13.26
CA GLU A 24 -20.42 -9.13 13.41
C GLU A 24 -20.20 -10.24 14.46
N ASP A 25 -21.29 -10.49 15.20
CA ASP A 25 -21.35 -11.19 16.47
C ASP A 25 -21.32 -12.73 16.31
N ASP A 26 -20.76 -13.36 17.33
CA ASP A 26 -20.54 -14.79 17.49
C ASP A 26 -21.86 -15.60 17.44
N THR A 27 -21.92 -16.69 16.67
CA THR A 27 -22.54 -17.97 17.12
C THR A 27 -22.48 -19.06 16.04
N LYS A 28 -21.64 -20.09 16.26
CA LYS A 28 -22.05 -21.50 16.45
C LYS A 28 -20.85 -22.45 16.39
N ARG A 29 -20.63 -23.11 17.52
CA ARG A 29 -19.65 -24.18 17.74
C ARG A 29 -19.98 -25.43 16.92
N ILE A 30 -19.01 -25.95 16.18
CA ILE A 30 -19.01 -27.36 15.70
C ILE A 30 -17.65 -27.97 16.06
N ARG A 31 -17.68 -29.09 16.79
CA ARG A 31 -16.49 -29.84 17.26
C ARG A 31 -16.05 -30.85 16.18
N PRO A 32 -14.75 -31.09 15.95
CA PRO A 32 -14.31 -32.30 15.28
C PRO A 32 -13.84 -33.40 16.26
N HIS A 33 -13.93 -34.61 15.74
CA HIS A 33 -13.89 -35.90 16.40
C HIS A 33 -12.53 -36.36 16.95
N LYS A 34 -12.62 -37.34 17.86
CA LYS A 34 -11.56 -38.11 18.52
C LYS A 34 -10.53 -38.69 17.53
N VAL A 35 -9.24 -38.47 17.81
CA VAL A 35 -8.13 -39.24 17.24
C VAL A 35 -7.60 -40.19 18.31
N THR A 36 -7.63 -41.49 18.00
CA THR A 36 -7.07 -42.57 18.83
C THR A 36 -5.58 -42.75 18.54
N LEU A 37 -4.76 -42.66 19.59
CA LEU A 37 -3.33 -42.98 19.55
C LEU A 37 -3.12 -44.50 19.55
N ARG A 38 -2.27 -45.01 18.66
CA ARG A 38 -1.69 -46.35 18.78
C ARG A 38 -0.18 -46.31 18.47
N ALA A 39 0.62 -46.51 19.50
CA ALA A 39 2.06 -46.67 19.41
C ALA A 39 2.46 -48.14 19.21
N LYS A 40 3.54 -48.38 18.44
CA LYS A 40 4.54 -49.48 18.48
C LYS A 40 5.15 -49.66 17.07
N ARG A 41 6.44 -49.91 16.83
CA ARG A 41 7.66 -50.09 17.62
C ARG A 41 8.82 -50.21 16.60
N ASN A 42 9.99 -49.66 16.89
CA ASN A 42 11.21 -49.75 16.08
C ASN A 42 11.62 -51.17 15.67
N LYS A 43 12.04 -51.33 14.41
CA LYS A 43 13.00 -52.37 13.94
C LYS A 43 13.76 -51.85 12.69
N LYS A 44 15.06 -51.60 12.83
CA LYS A 44 16.07 -51.72 11.74
C LYS A 44 16.59 -53.17 11.78
N PRO A 45 16.90 -53.88 10.67
CA PRO A 45 18.02 -53.59 9.74
C PRO A 45 17.65 -53.88 8.25
N LYS A 46 18.45 -53.83 7.18
CA LYS A 46 19.89 -53.95 6.88
C LYS A 46 20.09 -53.41 5.43
N LYS A 47 21.28 -52.90 5.11
CA LYS A 47 21.66 -52.40 3.76
C LYS A 47 21.72 -53.54 2.73
N GLU A 48 21.11 -53.34 1.57
CA GLU A 48 21.54 -53.90 0.28
C GLU A 48 21.72 -52.75 -0.70
N ILE A 49 22.85 -52.76 -1.40
CA ILE A 49 23.28 -51.73 -2.35
C ILE A 49 23.01 -52.32 -3.74
N THR A 50 22.03 -51.76 -4.44
CA THR A 50 21.88 -51.90 -5.89
C THR A 50 21.58 -50.50 -6.42
N GLY A 51 22.51 -49.97 -7.21
CA GLY A 51 22.46 -48.60 -7.70
C GLY A 51 21.46 -48.44 -8.83
N GLU A 52 20.61 -47.43 -8.71
CA GLU A 52 19.96 -46.76 -9.82
C GLU A 52 20.11 -45.25 -9.59
N LEU A 53 20.68 -44.56 -10.59
CA LEU A 53 20.87 -43.12 -10.62
C LEU A 53 19.51 -42.45 -10.86
N ASN A 54 18.78 -42.21 -9.77
CA ASN A 54 17.65 -41.28 -9.79
C ASN A 54 18.19 -39.88 -9.46
N ASN A 55 18.14 -39.00 -10.47
CA ASN A 55 18.28 -37.55 -10.32
C ASN A 55 17.02 -37.01 -9.62
N GLU A 56 16.89 -37.27 -8.33
CA GLU A 56 16.03 -36.50 -7.45
C GLU A 56 16.91 -35.39 -6.87
N TYR A 57 16.69 -34.15 -7.31
CA TYR A 57 17.20 -33.00 -6.59
C TYR A 57 16.45 -32.93 -5.25
N GLU A 58 16.98 -33.58 -4.22
CA GLU A 58 16.56 -33.32 -2.85
C GLU A 58 16.82 -31.83 -2.57
N GLU A 59 15.77 -31.08 -2.19
CA GLU A 59 15.93 -29.77 -1.56
C GLU A 59 16.80 -29.97 -0.31
N VAL A 60 18.08 -29.63 -0.43
CA VAL A 60 19.00 -29.65 0.71
C VAL A 60 18.56 -28.52 1.63
N GLU A 61 17.82 -28.84 2.70
CA GLU A 61 17.56 -27.90 3.79
C GLU A 61 18.90 -27.51 4.42
N LEU A 62 19.41 -26.34 4.02
CA LEU A 62 20.62 -25.76 4.58
C LEU A 62 20.38 -25.48 6.07
N PRO A 63 21.33 -25.82 6.96
CA PRO A 63 21.17 -25.54 8.38
C PRO A 63 21.02 -24.03 8.59
N LEU A 64 20.10 -23.63 9.47
CA LEU A 64 19.80 -22.22 9.85
C LEU A 64 21.01 -21.36 10.25
N ASN A 65 22.19 -21.96 10.40
CA ASN A 65 23.43 -21.30 10.79
C ASN A 65 24.14 -20.60 9.62
N VAL A 66 23.68 -20.75 8.37
CA VAL A 66 24.22 -19.98 7.25
C VAL A 66 23.40 -18.69 7.10
N PRO A 67 24.02 -17.51 7.24
CA PRO A 67 23.36 -16.23 7.01
C PRO A 67 22.66 -16.20 5.64
N GLY A 68 21.43 -15.70 5.60
CA GLY A 68 20.69 -15.54 4.35
C GLY A 68 19.99 -16.79 3.81
N THR A 69 20.09 -17.99 4.39
CA THR A 69 19.47 -19.21 3.81
C THR A 69 18.08 -19.54 4.36
N GLY A 70 17.48 -18.63 5.14
CA GLY A 70 16.18 -18.86 5.79
C GLY A 70 14.96 -18.43 4.96
N LYS A 71 13.78 -18.85 5.41
CA LYS A 71 12.48 -18.33 4.97
C LYS A 71 12.00 -17.22 5.91
N ILE A 72 11.55 -16.09 5.38
CA ILE A 72 11.01 -14.97 6.16
C ILE A 72 9.55 -14.73 5.78
N PHE A 73 8.67 -14.74 6.78
CA PHE A 73 7.28 -14.36 6.61
C PHE A 73 7.13 -12.86 6.79
N VAL A 74 6.66 -12.16 5.75
CA VAL A 74 6.45 -10.70 5.80
C VAL A 74 4.96 -10.41 5.78
N LYS A 75 4.44 -9.85 6.88
CA LYS A 75 3.03 -9.39 6.95
C LYS A 75 2.98 -7.92 7.27
N THR A 76 2.15 -7.20 6.51
CA THR A 76 2.00 -5.75 6.61
C THR A 76 0.54 -5.38 6.81
N TRP A 77 0.29 -4.46 7.74
CA TRP A 77 -1.00 -3.82 7.94
C TRP A 77 -0.86 -2.30 7.81
N GLY A 78 -1.86 -1.63 7.26
CA GLY A 78 -1.94 -0.17 7.22
C GLY A 78 -1.93 0.41 5.82
N CYS A 79 -1.18 1.50 5.63
CA CYS A 79 -1.25 2.35 4.44
C CYS A 79 -0.22 1.99 3.35
N ALA A 80 -0.37 2.59 2.16
CA ALA A 80 0.52 2.42 1.02
C ALA A 80 2.00 2.69 1.34
N HIS A 81 2.32 3.73 2.14
CA HIS A 81 3.70 3.98 2.58
C HIS A 81 4.27 2.79 3.37
N ASN A 82 3.48 2.20 4.27
CA ASN A 82 3.91 1.04 5.04
C ASN A 82 4.06 -0.21 4.17
N SER A 83 3.20 -0.38 3.18
CA SER A 83 3.34 -1.43 2.16
C SER A 83 4.65 -1.26 1.39
N SER A 84 4.97 -0.05 0.93
CA SER A 84 6.22 0.26 0.23
C SER A 84 7.46 -0.03 1.10
N ASP A 85 7.43 0.35 2.38
CA ASP A 85 8.51 0.02 3.34
C ASP A 85 8.74 -1.50 3.44
N SER A 86 7.67 -2.29 3.47
CA SER A 86 7.75 -3.76 3.49
C SER A 86 8.30 -4.35 2.20
N GLU A 87 7.92 -3.78 1.05
CA GLU A 87 8.44 -4.21 -0.25
C GLU A 87 9.96 -3.96 -0.36
N TYR A 88 10.46 -2.84 0.16
CA TYR A 88 11.90 -2.56 0.27
C TYR A 88 12.60 -3.49 1.26
N MET A 89 11.99 -3.77 2.41
CA MET A 89 12.56 -4.73 3.37
C MET A 89 12.64 -6.14 2.78
N ALA A 90 11.58 -6.59 2.11
CA ALA A 90 11.55 -7.88 1.43
C ALA A 90 12.59 -7.97 0.31
N GLY A 91 12.73 -6.92 -0.51
CA GLY A 91 13.71 -6.87 -1.59
C GLY A 91 15.15 -6.93 -1.10
N GLN A 92 15.48 -6.23 -0.01
CA GLN A 92 16.81 -6.32 0.61
C GLN A 92 17.11 -7.69 1.17
N LEU A 93 16.14 -8.29 1.87
CA LEU A 93 16.29 -9.64 2.42
C LEU A 93 16.48 -10.68 1.31
N ALA A 94 15.70 -10.59 0.22
CA ALA A 94 15.85 -11.47 -0.92
C ALA A 94 17.19 -11.28 -1.66
N ALA A 95 17.63 -10.03 -1.83
CA ALA A 95 18.95 -9.74 -2.42
C ALA A 95 20.10 -10.29 -1.57
N TYR A 96 19.91 -10.40 -0.25
CA TYR A 96 20.88 -11.04 0.66
C TYR A 96 20.86 -12.57 0.58
N GLY A 97 19.73 -13.17 0.20
CA GLY A 97 19.58 -14.62 -0.01
C GLY A 97 18.30 -15.23 0.59
N TYR A 98 17.58 -14.48 1.43
CA TYR A 98 16.40 -15.00 2.13
C TYR A 98 15.24 -15.28 1.17
N VAL A 99 14.49 -16.34 1.43
CA VAL A 99 13.26 -16.63 0.69
C VAL A 99 12.08 -15.97 1.40
N ILE A 100 11.41 -15.04 0.73
CA ILE A 100 10.19 -14.42 1.24
C ILE A 100 9.01 -15.38 1.02
N THR A 101 8.26 -15.67 2.09
CA THR A 101 7.12 -16.60 2.05
C THR A 101 5.86 -15.96 2.61
N GLU A 102 4.71 -16.40 2.10
CA GLU A 102 3.39 -16.08 2.65
C GLU A 102 2.93 -17.11 3.69
N ASN A 103 3.60 -18.26 3.76
CA ASN A 103 3.31 -19.32 4.71
C ASN A 103 4.07 -19.07 6.03
N LYS A 104 3.33 -18.66 7.07
CA LYS A 104 3.91 -18.35 8.39
C LYS A 104 4.44 -19.59 9.12
N GLU A 105 3.91 -20.78 8.82
CA GLU A 105 4.32 -22.05 9.41
C GLU A 105 5.67 -22.54 8.88
N GLU A 106 6.10 -22.10 7.71
CA GLU A 106 7.41 -22.46 7.14
C GLU A 106 8.52 -21.46 7.45
N ALA A 107 8.16 -20.26 7.93
CA ALA A 107 9.11 -19.17 8.09
C ALA A 107 10.00 -19.28 9.34
N ASN A 108 11.31 -19.13 9.17
CA ASN A 108 12.25 -19.13 10.29
C ASN A 108 12.17 -17.85 11.13
N LEU A 109 11.70 -16.75 10.55
CA LEU A 109 11.48 -15.47 11.22
C LEU A 109 10.23 -14.78 10.68
N TRP A 110 9.51 -14.09 11.56
CA TRP A 110 8.38 -13.25 11.19
C TRP A 110 8.79 -11.78 11.19
N LEU A 111 8.66 -11.11 10.05
CA LEU A 111 8.79 -9.67 9.88
C LEU A 111 7.40 -9.06 9.80
N LEU A 112 6.97 -8.43 10.88
CA LEU A 112 5.64 -7.83 10.99
C LEU A 112 5.76 -6.32 10.89
N ASN A 113 5.09 -5.71 9.91
CA ASN A 113 5.11 -4.25 9.72
C ASN A 113 3.72 -3.65 9.93
N SER A 114 3.58 -2.60 10.74
CA SER A 114 2.26 -2.00 11.00
C SER A 114 2.24 -0.48 11.14
N CYS A 115 1.17 0.11 10.61
CA CYS A 115 0.89 1.54 10.66
C CYS A 115 0.12 1.93 11.93
N THR A 116 0.34 3.15 12.43
CA THR A 116 -0.34 3.69 13.62
C THR A 116 -1.68 4.37 13.31
N VAL A 117 -2.08 4.46 12.04
CA VAL A 117 -3.20 5.31 11.60
C VAL A 117 -4.56 4.69 11.92
N LYS A 118 -4.72 3.36 11.78
CA LYS A 118 -5.98 2.64 11.99
C LYS A 118 -5.87 1.73 13.22
N THR A 119 -6.84 1.81 14.15
CA THR A 119 -6.85 1.01 15.39
C THR A 119 -6.95 -0.51 15.13
N PRO A 120 -7.80 -0.99 14.20
CA PRO A 120 -7.83 -2.42 13.87
C PRO A 120 -6.48 -2.96 13.40
N ALA A 121 -5.72 -2.19 12.61
CA ALA A 121 -4.38 -2.57 12.17
C ALA A 121 -3.39 -2.73 13.36
N GLU A 122 -3.53 -1.90 14.40
CA GLU A 122 -2.75 -2.03 15.64
C GLU A 122 -3.16 -3.27 16.46
N ASP A 123 -4.46 -3.58 16.51
CA ASP A 123 -4.98 -4.75 17.21
C ASP A 123 -4.56 -6.07 16.52
N HIS A 124 -4.71 -6.18 15.20
CA HIS A 124 -4.24 -7.33 14.42
C HIS A 124 -2.73 -7.54 14.58
N PHE A 125 -1.96 -6.46 14.52
CA PHE A 125 -0.52 -6.49 14.70
C PHE A 125 -0.13 -7.02 16.09
N ARG A 126 -0.77 -6.53 17.16
CA ARG A 126 -0.56 -7.03 18.52
C ARG A 126 -0.88 -8.53 18.61
N ASN A 127 -2.03 -8.93 18.07
CA ASN A 127 -2.48 -10.32 18.12
C ASN A 127 -1.49 -11.25 17.39
N GLU A 128 -0.93 -10.83 16.26
CA GLU A 128 0.04 -11.61 15.51
C GLU A 128 1.40 -11.71 16.23
N ILE A 129 1.84 -10.65 16.91
CA ILE A 129 3.03 -10.70 17.78
C ILE A 129 2.84 -11.73 18.91
N GLU A 130 1.68 -11.74 19.55
CA GLU A 130 1.35 -12.71 20.60
C GLU A 130 1.22 -14.13 20.06
N ALA A 131 0.72 -14.31 18.83
CA ALA A 131 0.69 -15.59 18.15
C ALA A 131 2.11 -16.11 17.88
N CYS A 132 2.98 -15.27 17.33
CA CYS A 132 4.38 -15.60 17.07
C CYS A 132 5.12 -16.06 18.34
N ARG A 133 4.93 -15.33 19.45
CA ARG A 133 5.50 -15.66 20.76
C ARG A 133 5.05 -17.02 21.29
N ARG A 134 3.78 -17.39 21.07
CA ARG A 134 3.25 -18.70 21.48
C ARG A 134 3.89 -19.84 20.70
N VAL A 135 4.20 -19.62 19.42
CA VAL A 135 4.91 -20.60 18.57
C VAL A 135 6.41 -20.64 18.89
N GLY A 136 6.96 -19.58 19.52
CA GLY A 136 8.36 -19.51 19.91
C GLY A 136 9.30 -19.18 18.75
N ARG A 137 8.82 -18.46 17.72
CA ARG A 137 9.64 -18.05 16.57
C ARG A 137 10.30 -16.68 16.79
N PRO A 138 11.51 -16.47 16.23
CA PRO A 138 12.13 -15.16 16.14
C PRO A 138 11.21 -14.15 15.42
N ILE A 139 11.17 -12.92 15.94
CA ILE A 139 10.26 -11.88 15.46
C ILE A 139 10.96 -10.53 15.37
N VAL A 140 10.77 -9.87 14.22
CA VAL A 140 11.14 -8.48 13.97
C VAL A 140 9.88 -7.70 13.68
N VAL A 141 9.74 -6.55 14.35
CA VAL A 141 8.63 -5.62 14.11
C VAL A 141 9.13 -4.33 13.48
N ALA A 142 8.37 -3.82 12.53
CA ALA A 142 8.65 -2.59 11.81
C ALA A 142 7.43 -1.66 11.75
N GLY A 143 7.67 -0.43 11.29
CA GLY A 143 6.63 0.53 10.97
C GLY A 143 6.34 1.58 12.04
N CYS A 144 5.22 2.27 11.87
CA CYS A 144 4.87 3.43 12.68
C CYS A 144 4.57 3.09 14.15
N ILE A 145 4.02 1.91 14.43
CA ILE A 145 3.69 1.49 15.81
C ILE A 145 4.96 1.33 16.66
N PRO A 146 5.95 0.49 16.29
CA PRO A 146 7.16 0.34 17.09
C PRO A 146 7.97 1.64 17.18
N GLN A 147 7.89 2.52 16.18
CA GLN A 147 8.54 3.83 16.23
C GLN A 147 7.81 4.84 17.15
N GLY A 148 6.48 4.90 17.08
CA GLY A 148 5.68 5.87 17.85
C GLY A 148 5.38 5.46 19.29
N ALA A 149 5.36 4.16 19.58
CA ALA A 149 5.10 3.60 20.92
C ALA A 149 6.08 2.47 21.31
N PRO A 150 7.41 2.71 21.28
CA PRO A 150 8.43 1.68 21.47
C PRO A 150 8.41 1.01 22.85
N ARG A 151 7.73 1.60 23.83
CA ARG A 151 7.63 1.10 25.21
C ARG A 151 6.34 0.32 25.48
N ALA A 152 5.53 0.06 24.46
CA ALA A 152 4.31 -0.73 24.61
C ALA A 152 4.65 -2.14 25.13
N GLY A 153 3.84 -2.66 26.06
CA GLY A 153 4.13 -3.92 26.76
C GLY A 153 4.26 -5.12 25.81
N PHE A 154 3.43 -5.17 24.77
CA PHE A 154 3.46 -6.24 23.76
C PHE A 154 4.71 -6.20 22.86
N LEU A 155 5.53 -5.14 22.90
CA LEU A 155 6.80 -5.01 22.16
C LEU A 155 8.03 -5.39 23.00
N LYS A 156 7.85 -5.73 24.29
CA LYS A 156 8.98 -6.06 25.18
C LYS A 156 9.71 -7.31 24.71
N GLY A 157 11.03 -7.23 24.50
CA GLY A 157 11.86 -8.38 24.08
C GLY A 157 11.68 -8.78 22.62
N VAL A 158 11.23 -7.87 21.76
CA VAL A 158 11.09 -8.06 20.31
C VAL A 158 12.04 -7.12 19.60
N SER A 159 12.68 -7.60 18.52
CA SER A 159 13.56 -6.78 17.70
C SER A 159 12.76 -5.77 16.87
N MET A 160 13.24 -4.54 16.75
CA MET A 160 12.50 -3.42 16.16
C MET A 160 13.29 -2.68 15.10
N ILE A 161 12.62 -2.36 14.01
CA ILE A 161 13.11 -1.49 12.93
C ILE A 161 12.22 -0.25 12.86
N GLY A 162 12.85 0.91 12.96
CA GLY A 162 12.19 2.20 12.79
C GLY A 162 11.94 2.52 11.33
N VAL A 163 10.94 3.36 11.07
CA VAL A 163 10.50 3.77 9.72
C VAL A 163 11.62 4.40 8.85
N GLN A 164 12.69 4.91 9.45
CA GLN A 164 13.84 5.50 8.74
C GLN A 164 15.07 4.60 8.67
N GLN A 165 14.99 3.38 9.18
CA GLN A 165 16.12 2.43 9.29
C GLN A 165 15.83 1.13 8.53
N ILE A 166 14.87 1.14 7.61
CA ILE A 166 14.47 -0.05 6.83
C ILE A 166 15.60 -0.57 5.94
N ASP A 167 16.59 0.27 5.62
CA ASP A 167 17.83 -0.09 4.91
C ASP A 167 18.77 -0.99 5.73
N ARG A 168 18.50 -1.15 7.03
CA ARG A 168 19.29 -1.99 7.95
C ARG A 168 18.52 -3.22 8.40
N VAL A 169 17.48 -3.62 7.65
CA VAL A 169 16.64 -4.78 7.97
C VAL A 169 17.46 -6.07 8.07
N ILE A 170 18.48 -6.22 7.22
CA ILE A 170 19.34 -7.41 7.20
C ILE A 170 20.06 -7.57 8.54
N GLU A 171 20.66 -6.49 9.06
CA GLU A 171 21.37 -6.50 10.34
C GLU A 171 20.45 -6.95 11.49
N VAL A 172 19.21 -6.42 11.52
CA VAL A 172 18.26 -6.74 12.58
C VAL A 172 17.77 -8.17 12.48
N VAL A 173 17.49 -8.67 11.28
CA VAL A 173 17.06 -10.05 11.04
C VAL A 173 18.15 -11.04 11.45
N GLU A 174 19.38 -10.83 11.00
CA GLU A 174 20.54 -11.68 11.34
C GLU A 174 20.76 -11.77 12.85
N GLU A 175 20.79 -10.63 13.54
CA GLU A 175 20.98 -10.62 14.98
C GLU A 175 19.79 -11.27 15.72
N THR A 176 18.58 -11.11 15.21
CA THR A 176 17.38 -11.73 15.79
C THR A 176 17.39 -13.25 15.63
N LEU A 177 17.87 -13.77 14.50
CA LEU A 177 18.04 -15.21 14.29
C LEU A 177 19.12 -15.82 15.19
N LYS A 178 20.15 -15.05 15.56
CA LYS A 178 21.16 -15.44 16.56
C LYS A 178 20.63 -15.41 18.00
N GLY A 179 19.40 -14.97 18.22
CA GLY A 179 18.77 -14.85 19.53
C GLY A 179 18.98 -13.51 20.23
N ASN A 180 19.58 -12.53 19.57
CA ASN A 180 19.74 -11.18 20.11
C ASN A 180 18.47 -10.35 19.89
N THR A 181 18.22 -9.37 20.77
CA THR A 181 17.17 -8.37 20.58
C THR A 181 17.79 -7.05 20.14
N VAL A 182 17.46 -6.58 18.94
CA VAL A 182 18.01 -5.35 18.37
C VAL A 182 16.93 -4.29 18.24
N ARG A 183 17.26 -3.03 18.53
CA ARG A 183 16.32 -1.91 18.42
C ARG A 183 16.93 -0.76 17.64
N LEU A 184 16.57 -0.63 16.36
CA LEU A 184 17.03 0.45 15.49
C LEU A 184 15.92 1.48 15.26
N LEU A 185 15.80 2.45 16.16
CA LEU A 185 14.74 3.47 16.13
C LEU A 185 15.28 4.89 15.85
N GLY A 186 16.52 4.98 15.37
CA GLY A 186 17.22 6.23 15.11
C GLY A 186 16.63 7.01 13.94
N SER A 187 16.73 8.34 14.00
CA SER A 187 16.37 9.23 12.89
C SER A 187 17.55 9.46 11.95
N LYS A 188 17.30 9.51 10.64
CA LYS A 188 18.29 9.91 9.64
C LYS A 188 18.25 11.41 9.40
N LYS A 189 19.44 12.03 9.42
CA LYS A 189 19.65 13.43 9.05
C LYS A 189 20.90 13.53 8.19
N VAL A 190 20.83 14.32 7.13
CA VAL A 190 21.97 14.69 6.27
C VAL A 190 22.16 16.19 6.41
N GLU A 191 23.37 16.62 6.75
CA GLU A 191 23.70 18.04 6.99
C GLU A 191 22.75 18.74 8.00
N GLY A 192 22.30 17.98 9.01
CA GLY A 192 21.35 18.46 10.02
C GLY A 192 19.89 18.55 9.57
N LYS A 193 19.61 18.40 8.27
CA LYS A 193 18.26 18.34 7.71
C LYS A 193 17.73 16.92 7.66
N LYS A 194 16.41 16.80 7.75
CA LYS A 194 15.74 15.52 7.62
C LYS A 194 15.59 15.16 6.14
N VAL A 195 15.79 13.90 5.81
CA VAL A 195 15.69 13.37 4.44
C VAL A 195 14.46 12.48 4.29
N GLY A 196 14.09 12.19 3.04
CA GLY A 196 12.94 11.36 2.67
C GLY A 196 12.88 9.97 3.32
N GLY A 197 14.02 9.43 3.79
CA GLY A 197 14.09 8.14 4.46
C GLY A 197 15.24 7.28 3.94
N ALA A 198 14.95 6.01 3.66
CA ALA A 198 15.87 5.10 3.02
C ALA A 198 15.94 5.37 1.50
N SER A 199 17.02 5.01 0.83
CA SER A 199 17.18 5.27 -0.61
C SER A 199 16.05 4.63 -1.43
N LEU A 200 15.52 5.37 -2.42
CA LEU A 200 14.54 4.84 -3.37
C LEU A 200 15.15 3.83 -4.35
N GLU A 201 16.49 3.71 -4.40
CA GLU A 201 17.22 2.74 -5.23
C GLU A 201 17.32 1.35 -4.58
N LEU A 202 16.84 1.20 -3.34
CA LEU A 202 16.88 -0.08 -2.65
C LEU A 202 16.10 -1.15 -3.43
N PRO A 203 16.57 -2.41 -3.41
CA PRO A 203 15.87 -3.50 -4.07
C PRO A 203 14.48 -3.67 -3.44
N LYS A 204 13.49 -3.95 -4.29
CA LYS A 204 12.09 -3.99 -3.90
C LYS A 204 11.42 -5.24 -4.48
N ILE A 205 10.72 -6.00 -3.63
CA ILE A 205 9.79 -7.05 -4.07
C ILE A 205 8.39 -6.49 -3.95
N ARG A 206 7.76 -6.22 -5.09
CA ARG A 206 6.40 -5.69 -5.14
C ARG A 206 5.38 -6.77 -4.80
N ARG A 207 4.33 -6.40 -4.09
CA ARG A 207 3.17 -7.27 -3.88
C ARG A 207 2.39 -7.47 -5.18
N ASN A 208 2.20 -6.38 -5.91
CA ASN A 208 1.66 -6.40 -7.26
C ASN A 208 2.76 -5.97 -8.25
N PRO A 209 3.23 -6.85 -9.16
CA PRO A 209 4.31 -6.53 -10.08
C PRO A 209 3.97 -5.39 -11.05
N LEU A 210 2.67 -5.06 -11.22
CA LEU A 210 2.21 -4.00 -12.11
C LEU A 210 2.09 -2.62 -11.43
N ILE A 211 2.27 -2.55 -10.11
CA ILE A 211 2.07 -1.32 -9.33
C ILE A 211 3.34 -0.97 -8.54
N GLU A 212 3.87 0.23 -8.73
CA GLU A 212 4.96 0.77 -7.91
C GLU A 212 4.43 1.83 -6.95
N ILE A 213 4.64 1.62 -5.65
CA ILE A 213 4.36 2.63 -4.62
C ILE A 213 5.63 3.43 -4.33
N ILE A 214 5.65 4.71 -4.69
CA ILE A 214 6.78 5.62 -4.44
C ILE A 214 6.44 6.59 -3.31
N ALA A 215 7.18 6.51 -2.21
CA ALA A 215 7.12 7.51 -1.16
C ALA A 215 7.86 8.78 -1.61
N ILE A 216 7.15 9.91 -1.73
CA ILE A 216 7.76 11.17 -2.20
C ILE A 216 8.33 11.99 -1.04
N SER A 217 7.85 11.75 0.18
CA SER A 217 8.37 12.35 1.40
C SER A 217 8.02 11.49 2.61
N THR A 218 8.66 11.79 3.75
CA THR A 218 8.30 11.23 5.05
C THR A 218 8.06 12.31 6.09
N GLY A 219 7.16 12.02 7.03
CA GLY A 219 6.75 12.91 8.08
C GLY A 219 5.75 13.96 7.61
N CYS A 220 5.35 14.82 8.53
CA CYS A 220 4.23 15.74 8.30
C CYS A 220 4.48 17.10 8.95
N LEU A 221 4.02 18.18 8.29
CA LEU A 221 4.06 19.54 8.83
C LEU A 221 2.92 19.78 9.84
N ASN A 222 1.77 19.14 9.65
CA ASN A 222 0.55 19.34 10.44
C ASN A 222 0.72 19.01 11.94
N GLN A 223 -0.13 19.61 12.78
CA GLN A 223 -0.12 19.50 14.25
C GLN A 223 -1.42 18.93 14.82
N CYS A 224 -2.07 18.03 14.09
CA CYS A 224 -3.40 17.52 14.41
C CYS A 224 -3.46 16.90 15.82
N THR A 225 -4.49 17.24 16.60
CA THR A 225 -4.58 16.88 18.03
C THR A 225 -4.82 15.38 18.28
N TYR A 226 -5.18 14.61 17.25
CA TYR A 226 -5.47 13.18 17.33
C TYR A 226 -4.44 12.29 16.65
N CYS A 227 -3.57 12.85 15.80
CA CYS A 227 -2.74 12.08 14.88
C CYS A 227 -1.43 11.62 15.52
N LYS A 228 -1.06 10.34 15.34
CA LYS A 228 0.23 9.78 15.80
C LYS A 228 1.33 9.79 14.73
N THR A 229 0.99 10.14 13.50
CA THR A 229 1.91 10.11 12.37
C THR A 229 3.16 10.95 12.62
N LYS A 230 3.05 12.16 13.19
CA LYS A 230 4.20 13.00 13.52
C LYS A 230 5.10 12.40 14.60
N HIS A 231 4.54 11.64 15.55
CA HIS A 231 5.33 10.93 16.56
C HIS A 231 6.10 9.75 15.96
N ALA A 232 5.51 9.06 14.98
CA ALA A 232 6.14 7.92 14.33
C ALA A 232 7.13 8.34 13.25
N ARG A 233 6.69 9.17 12.30
CA ARG A 233 7.48 9.53 11.12
C ARG A 233 8.19 10.86 11.26
N GLY A 234 7.87 11.73 12.23
CA GLY A 234 8.54 13.02 12.47
C GLY A 234 8.06 14.16 11.57
N GLU A 235 8.88 15.21 11.44
CA GLU A 235 8.63 16.38 10.57
C GLU A 235 8.83 16.07 9.08
N LEU A 236 8.42 16.95 8.17
CA LEU A 236 8.60 16.73 6.74
C LEU A 236 10.09 16.56 6.37
N GLY A 237 10.37 15.54 5.57
CA GLY A 237 11.60 15.38 4.80
C GLY A 237 11.23 14.84 3.42
N SER A 238 11.48 15.61 2.37
CA SER A 238 11.22 15.21 0.98
C SER A 238 12.42 14.48 0.35
N TYR A 239 12.13 13.58 -0.59
CA TYR A 239 13.14 13.13 -1.55
C TYR A 239 13.34 14.19 -2.64
N PRO A 240 14.53 14.32 -3.22
CA PRO A 240 14.75 15.16 -4.40
C PRO A 240 13.87 14.71 -5.59
N PRO A 241 13.33 15.63 -6.40
CA PRO A 241 12.50 15.28 -7.56
C PRO A 241 13.18 14.30 -8.52
N ASP A 242 14.47 14.49 -8.77
CA ASP A 242 15.24 13.66 -9.71
C ASP A 242 15.31 12.19 -9.27
N GLU A 243 15.42 11.92 -7.96
CA GLU A 243 15.42 10.55 -7.42
C GLU A 243 14.05 9.87 -7.61
N ILE A 244 12.96 10.62 -7.39
CA ILE A 244 11.60 10.13 -7.58
C ILE A 244 11.35 9.81 -9.06
N VAL A 245 11.77 10.72 -9.96
CA VAL A 245 11.64 10.54 -11.40
C VAL A 245 12.51 9.37 -11.90
N ALA A 246 13.73 9.21 -11.38
CA ALA A 246 14.60 8.09 -11.70
C ALA A 246 13.96 6.76 -11.29
N ARG A 247 13.40 6.69 -10.07
CA ARG A 247 12.69 5.51 -9.58
C ARG A 247 11.46 5.19 -10.43
N ALA A 248 10.69 6.20 -10.83
CA ALA A 248 9.54 6.03 -11.72
C ALA A 248 9.95 5.44 -13.08
N LYS A 249 11.01 5.97 -13.70
CA LYS A 249 11.56 5.44 -14.96
C LYS A 249 11.97 3.98 -14.81
N GLN A 250 12.71 3.67 -13.74
CA GLN A 250 13.15 2.31 -13.44
C GLN A 250 11.95 1.36 -13.31
N ALA A 251 10.94 1.74 -12.54
CA ALA A 251 9.73 0.94 -12.35
C ALA A 251 9.04 0.61 -13.69
N PHE A 252 8.91 1.58 -14.60
CA PHE A 252 8.34 1.32 -15.93
C PHE A 252 9.19 0.37 -16.78
N THR A 253 10.52 0.43 -16.68
CA THR A 253 11.39 -0.55 -17.35
C THR A 253 11.26 -1.96 -16.78
N GLU A 254 10.86 -2.08 -15.51
CA GLU A 254 10.58 -3.35 -14.83
C GLU A 254 9.18 -3.92 -15.14
N GLY A 255 8.39 -3.23 -15.99
CA GLY A 255 7.08 -3.69 -16.46
C GLY A 255 5.88 -3.17 -15.68
N VAL A 256 6.10 -2.26 -14.71
CA VAL A 256 5.03 -1.58 -13.96
C VAL A 256 4.13 -0.79 -14.91
N LYS A 257 2.83 -0.75 -14.61
CA LYS A 257 1.81 -0.02 -15.37
C LYS A 257 1.22 1.14 -14.60
N GLU A 258 1.35 1.12 -13.27
CA GLU A 258 0.74 2.12 -12.41
C GLU A 258 1.72 2.57 -11.33
N ILE A 259 1.82 3.88 -11.11
CA ILE A 259 2.58 4.46 -10.00
C ILE A 259 1.62 5.04 -8.98
N TRP A 260 1.79 4.66 -7.72
CA TRP A 260 1.12 5.26 -6.57
C TRP A 260 2.08 6.16 -5.83
N LEU A 261 1.85 7.47 -5.85
CA LEU A 261 2.58 8.39 -4.99
C LEU A 261 2.00 8.35 -3.58
N THR A 262 2.85 8.20 -2.59
CA THR A 262 2.44 8.17 -1.19
C THR A 262 3.28 9.11 -0.34
N SER A 263 2.64 9.65 0.68
CA SER A 263 3.24 10.44 1.75
C SER A 263 2.21 10.50 2.89
N GLU A 264 2.64 10.99 4.05
CA GLU A 264 1.72 11.42 5.10
C GLU A 264 0.88 12.61 4.66
N ASP A 265 1.40 13.42 3.74
CA ASP A 265 0.71 14.52 3.09
C ASP A 265 1.40 14.86 1.77
N THR A 266 0.82 14.41 0.65
CA THR A 266 1.45 14.63 -0.67
C THR A 266 1.49 16.10 -1.04
N GLY A 267 0.50 16.89 -0.62
CA GLY A 267 0.44 18.33 -0.89
C GLY A 267 1.59 19.11 -0.25
N ALA A 268 2.14 18.63 0.87
CA ALA A 268 3.24 19.29 1.56
C ALA A 268 4.60 19.08 0.87
N TYR A 269 4.70 18.20 -0.12
CA TYR A 269 5.95 17.84 -0.78
C TYR A 269 6.69 19.06 -1.34
N GLY A 270 8.01 19.09 -1.13
CA GLY A 270 8.92 20.05 -1.77
C GLY A 270 9.16 21.32 -0.94
N ARG A 271 8.29 21.63 0.04
CA ARG A 271 8.38 22.83 0.88
C ARG A 271 9.68 22.95 1.67
N ASP A 272 10.27 21.83 2.07
CA ASP A 272 11.52 21.75 2.82
C ASP A 272 12.78 21.77 1.93
N ILE A 273 12.62 21.56 0.63
CA ILE A 273 13.72 21.49 -0.36
C ILE A 273 13.63 22.52 -1.48
N GLY A 274 12.66 23.44 -1.44
CA GLY A 274 12.50 24.49 -2.44
C GLY A 274 11.92 24.02 -3.78
N SER A 275 11.09 22.98 -3.76
CA SER A 275 10.30 22.49 -4.90
C SER A 275 8.82 22.44 -4.51
N SER A 276 7.97 21.88 -5.38
CA SER A 276 6.53 21.75 -5.12
C SER A 276 5.94 20.46 -5.70
N LEU A 277 4.77 20.05 -5.19
CA LEU A 277 4.05 18.90 -5.73
C LEU A 277 3.74 19.06 -7.23
N PRO A 278 3.25 20.22 -7.73
CA PRO A 278 2.99 20.38 -9.16
C PRO A 278 4.24 20.20 -10.04
N GLU A 279 5.39 20.74 -9.64
CA GLU A 279 6.66 20.57 -10.39
C GLU A 279 7.05 19.09 -10.52
N LEU A 280 6.95 18.34 -9.42
CA LEU A 280 7.20 16.91 -9.42
C LEU A 280 6.22 16.17 -10.34
N LEU A 281 4.92 16.45 -10.24
CA LEU A 281 3.90 15.78 -11.03
C LEU A 281 4.04 16.08 -12.52
N THR A 282 4.40 17.31 -12.90
CA THR A 282 4.71 17.67 -14.29
C THR A 282 5.90 16.85 -14.80
N SER A 283 6.98 16.78 -14.02
CA SER A 283 8.17 15.97 -14.37
C SER A 283 7.85 14.48 -14.51
N LEU A 284 6.95 13.95 -13.66
CA LEU A 284 6.48 12.57 -13.75
C LEU A 284 5.63 12.34 -15.01
N CYS A 285 4.75 13.28 -15.38
CA CYS A 285 3.91 13.17 -16.57
C CYS A 285 4.72 12.99 -17.86
N GLU A 286 5.91 13.60 -17.94
CA GLU A 286 6.82 13.50 -19.09
C GLU A 286 7.39 12.08 -19.26
N VAL A 287 7.55 11.34 -18.16
CA VAL A 287 8.27 10.05 -18.15
C VAL A 287 7.34 8.84 -18.10
N ILE A 288 6.07 9.02 -17.74
CA ILE A 288 5.07 7.93 -17.71
C ILE A 288 4.77 7.50 -19.15
N PRO A 289 4.95 6.22 -19.52
CA PRO A 289 4.64 5.73 -20.87
C PRO A 289 3.14 5.81 -21.21
N GLN A 290 2.81 5.70 -22.49
CA GLN A 290 1.42 5.52 -22.91
C GLN A 290 0.86 4.18 -22.38
N GLY A 291 -0.40 4.20 -21.93
CA GLY A 291 -1.05 3.05 -21.33
C GLY A 291 -0.67 2.80 -19.85
N CYS A 292 0.11 3.70 -19.25
CA CYS A 292 0.43 3.68 -17.82
C CYS A 292 -0.23 4.87 -17.11
N MET A 293 -0.44 4.74 -15.80
CA MET A 293 -1.18 5.72 -14.99
C MET A 293 -0.43 6.12 -13.71
N LEU A 294 -0.71 7.35 -13.27
CA LEU A 294 -0.25 7.90 -12.00
C LEU A 294 -1.43 8.17 -11.07
N ARG A 295 -1.37 7.60 -9.88
CA ARG A 295 -2.29 7.88 -8.77
C ARG A 295 -1.60 8.77 -7.75
N LEU A 296 -2.24 9.90 -7.46
CA LEU A 296 -1.83 10.78 -6.38
C LEU A 296 -2.43 10.30 -5.05
N GLY A 297 -1.59 10.17 -4.03
CA GLY A 297 -2.02 9.89 -2.67
C GLY A 297 -2.66 11.09 -1.97
N MET A 298 -3.14 10.85 -0.75
CA MET A 298 -3.83 11.81 0.10
C MET A 298 -3.08 13.16 0.27
N THR A 299 -3.82 14.26 0.12
CA THR A 299 -3.35 15.64 0.35
C THR A 299 -4.25 16.35 1.35
N ASN A 300 -3.70 17.17 2.25
CA ASN A 300 -4.53 18.02 3.09
C ASN A 300 -4.99 19.30 2.35
N PRO A 301 -6.16 19.87 2.73
CA PRO A 301 -6.71 21.08 2.10
C PRO A 301 -5.77 22.29 1.97
N PRO A 302 -4.96 22.68 2.99
CA PRO A 302 -4.17 23.91 2.90
C PRO A 302 -3.17 23.89 1.75
N TYR A 303 -2.53 22.75 1.51
CA TYR A 303 -1.47 22.66 0.51
C TYR A 303 -1.98 22.52 -0.91
N ILE A 304 -3.12 21.84 -1.11
CA ILE A 304 -3.74 21.78 -2.44
C ILE A 304 -4.36 23.12 -2.83
N LEU A 305 -4.84 23.90 -1.85
CA LEU A 305 -5.43 25.23 -2.06
C LEU A 305 -4.45 26.21 -2.71
N GLU A 306 -3.15 26.11 -2.39
CA GLU A 306 -2.09 26.96 -2.94
C GLU A 306 -1.75 26.64 -4.40
N HIS A 307 -2.19 25.50 -4.92
CA HIS A 307 -1.79 24.97 -6.21
C HIS A 307 -2.98 24.55 -7.09
N LEU A 308 -4.18 25.04 -6.81
CA LEU A 308 -5.43 24.60 -7.45
C LEU A 308 -5.38 24.61 -8.98
N GLU A 309 -4.91 25.69 -9.59
CA GLU A 309 -4.83 25.84 -11.04
C GLU A 309 -3.90 24.79 -11.66
N ALA A 310 -2.71 24.62 -11.09
CA ALA A 310 -1.73 23.64 -11.57
C ALA A 310 -2.28 22.21 -11.42
N MET A 311 -2.92 21.93 -10.28
CA MET A 311 -3.52 20.63 -10.01
C MET A 311 -4.70 20.32 -10.94
N ALA A 312 -5.49 21.33 -11.33
CA ALA A 312 -6.54 21.16 -12.34
C ALA A 312 -5.97 20.75 -13.71
N VAL A 313 -4.82 21.30 -14.10
CA VAL A 313 -4.12 20.90 -15.34
C VAL A 313 -3.58 19.47 -15.21
N ILE A 314 -2.91 19.17 -14.10
CA ILE A 314 -2.27 17.87 -13.87
C ILE A 314 -3.30 16.73 -13.80
N LEU A 315 -4.41 16.90 -13.08
CA LEU A 315 -5.45 15.86 -12.95
C LEU A 315 -6.22 15.64 -14.26
N ASN A 316 -6.22 16.62 -15.18
CA ASN A 316 -6.72 16.46 -16.54
C ASN A 316 -5.74 15.72 -17.47
N HIS A 317 -4.46 15.61 -17.10
CA HIS A 317 -3.45 14.96 -17.93
C HIS A 317 -3.84 13.50 -18.20
N PRO A 318 -3.75 12.98 -19.44
CA PRO A 318 -4.26 11.65 -19.79
C PRO A 318 -3.68 10.51 -18.94
N ARG A 319 -2.43 10.66 -18.48
CA ARG A 319 -1.69 9.65 -17.69
C ARG A 319 -1.82 9.80 -16.17
N VAL A 320 -2.68 10.69 -15.67
CA VAL A 320 -2.92 10.90 -14.24
C VAL A 320 -4.38 10.60 -13.94
N TYR A 321 -4.70 9.88 -12.87
CA TYR A 321 -6.11 9.67 -12.51
C TYR A 321 -6.77 10.99 -12.10
N SER A 322 -8.00 11.23 -12.57
CA SER A 322 -8.85 12.35 -12.13
C SER A 322 -9.53 11.99 -10.80
N PHE A 323 -8.70 11.67 -9.83
CA PHE A 323 -9.05 11.25 -8.48
C PHE A 323 -8.23 12.07 -7.50
N LEU A 324 -8.88 12.55 -6.43
CA LEU A 324 -8.21 13.28 -5.38
C LEU A 324 -8.71 12.83 -4.01
N HIS A 325 -7.79 12.44 -3.14
CA HIS A 325 -8.10 12.11 -1.75
C HIS A 325 -7.80 13.31 -0.86
N VAL A 326 -8.85 14.00 -0.39
CA VAL A 326 -8.75 15.19 0.45
C VAL A 326 -9.54 14.98 1.75
N PRO A 327 -8.88 14.68 2.87
CA PRO A 327 -9.56 14.44 4.14
C PRO A 327 -10.12 15.73 4.74
N VAL A 328 -11.44 15.84 4.84
CA VAL A 328 -12.08 16.97 5.51
C VAL A 328 -12.12 16.78 7.03
N GLN A 329 -12.20 15.54 7.50
CA GLN A 329 -12.22 15.09 8.90
C GLN A 329 -13.51 15.43 9.67
N ALA A 330 -14.01 16.65 9.55
CA ALA A 330 -15.30 17.11 10.08
C ALA A 330 -15.79 18.31 9.25
N ALA A 331 -17.09 18.59 9.24
CA ALA A 331 -17.63 19.75 8.52
C ALA A 331 -17.91 20.99 9.40
N SER A 332 -17.69 20.89 10.72
CA SER A 332 -17.80 22.02 11.65
C SER A 332 -16.45 22.69 11.87
N ASP A 333 -16.41 24.00 11.68
CA ASP A 333 -15.21 24.82 11.91
C ASP A 333 -14.77 24.79 13.38
N SER A 334 -15.71 24.64 14.33
CA SER A 334 -15.39 24.48 15.75
C SER A 334 -14.61 23.19 15.98
N VAL A 335 -15.10 22.07 15.44
CA VAL A 335 -14.44 20.77 15.55
C VAL A 335 -13.10 20.75 14.80
N LEU A 336 -13.02 21.35 13.61
CA LEU A 336 -11.77 21.48 12.85
C LEU A 336 -10.70 22.26 13.62
N ASN A 337 -11.08 23.34 14.31
CA ASN A 337 -10.19 24.10 15.17
C ASN A 337 -9.68 23.27 16.36
N ASP A 338 -10.55 22.51 17.02
CA ASP A 338 -10.15 21.61 18.12
C ASP A 338 -9.28 20.44 17.65
N MET A 339 -9.47 20.02 16.40
CA MET A 339 -8.59 19.08 15.70
C MET A 339 -7.23 19.70 15.34
N LYS A 340 -7.06 21.03 15.47
CA LYS A 340 -5.93 21.82 14.95
C LYS A 340 -5.73 21.62 13.45
N ARG A 341 -6.79 21.76 12.67
CA ARG A 341 -6.71 21.86 11.21
C ARG A 341 -6.46 23.32 10.83
N GLU A 342 -5.62 23.53 9.83
CA GLU A 342 -5.23 24.87 9.34
C GLU A 342 -6.13 25.32 8.17
N TYR A 343 -7.39 24.89 8.18
CA TYR A 343 -8.38 25.19 7.16
C TYR A 343 -9.79 25.13 7.74
N TYR A 344 -10.72 25.80 7.06
CA TYR A 344 -12.15 25.79 7.36
C TYR A 344 -12.92 24.98 6.34
N ILE A 345 -14.20 24.71 6.62
CA ILE A 345 -15.07 23.98 5.70
C ILE A 345 -15.22 24.71 4.35
N ALA A 346 -15.20 26.05 4.37
CA ALA A 346 -15.25 26.87 3.16
C ALA A 346 -14.04 26.61 2.22
N ASP A 347 -12.85 26.38 2.78
CA ASP A 347 -11.65 26.07 1.99
C ASP A 347 -11.77 24.71 1.32
N PHE A 348 -12.27 23.70 2.05
CA PHE A 348 -12.55 22.38 1.48
C PHE A 348 -13.57 22.46 0.34
N LYS A 349 -14.69 23.16 0.55
CA LYS A 349 -15.70 23.37 -0.50
C LYS A 349 -15.10 24.04 -1.73
N LYS A 350 -14.33 25.12 -1.53
CA LYS A 350 -13.63 25.83 -2.60
C LYS A 350 -12.74 24.90 -3.44
N ILE A 351 -11.97 24.01 -2.80
CA ILE A 351 -11.13 23.04 -3.50
C ILE A 351 -11.98 22.10 -4.36
N VAL A 352 -13.02 21.50 -3.78
CA VAL A 352 -13.85 20.52 -4.47
C VAL A 352 -14.61 21.16 -5.63
N ASP A 353 -15.23 22.32 -5.41
CA ASP A 353 -16.04 23.01 -6.41
C ASP A 353 -15.14 23.50 -7.57
N PHE A 354 -14.02 24.15 -7.26
CA PHE A 354 -13.08 24.66 -8.26
C PHE A 354 -12.55 23.56 -9.19
N LEU A 355 -12.23 22.39 -8.63
CA LEU A 355 -11.68 21.27 -9.39
C LEU A 355 -12.78 20.52 -10.15
N LYS A 356 -13.98 20.33 -9.57
CA LYS A 356 -15.12 19.71 -10.27
C LYS A 356 -15.58 20.52 -11.47
N GLU A 357 -15.49 21.85 -11.42
CA GLU A 357 -15.82 22.74 -12.55
C GLU A 357 -14.85 22.59 -13.74
N ARG A 358 -13.57 22.27 -13.48
CA ARG A 358 -12.50 22.24 -14.49
C ARG A 358 -12.10 20.85 -14.96
N ILE A 359 -12.40 19.82 -14.18
CA ILE A 359 -12.01 18.44 -14.47
C ILE A 359 -13.29 17.65 -14.76
N PRO A 360 -13.50 17.19 -16.02
CA PRO A 360 -14.64 16.37 -16.35
C PRO A 360 -14.68 15.12 -15.47
N ARG A 361 -15.74 15.01 -14.64
CA ARG A 361 -15.92 13.93 -13.66
C ARG A 361 -14.69 13.72 -12.77
N LEU A 362 -14.46 14.63 -11.82
CA LEU A 362 -13.50 14.43 -10.73
C LEU A 362 -14.10 13.59 -9.61
N TYR A 363 -13.40 12.56 -9.16
CA TYR A 363 -13.74 11.85 -7.94
C TYR A 363 -12.95 12.35 -6.75
N VAL A 364 -13.66 12.69 -5.69
CA VAL A 364 -13.07 13.10 -4.42
C VAL A 364 -13.36 12.03 -3.39
N ALA A 365 -12.29 11.45 -2.83
CA ALA A 365 -12.37 10.66 -1.62
C ALA A 365 -12.09 11.54 -0.40
N THR A 366 -12.76 11.29 0.71
CA THR A 366 -12.54 12.03 1.95
C THR A 366 -12.70 11.16 3.18
N ASP A 367 -12.08 11.56 4.28
CA ASP A 367 -12.19 10.91 5.58
C ASP A 367 -13.00 11.77 6.53
N ILE A 368 -13.80 11.11 7.35
CA ILE A 368 -14.57 11.72 8.44
C ILE A 368 -14.23 11.00 9.75
N ILE A 369 -14.02 11.77 10.81
CA ILE A 369 -13.86 11.27 12.18
C ILE A 369 -15.12 11.62 12.97
N CYS A 370 -16.00 10.64 13.14
CA CYS A 370 -17.20 10.79 13.95
C CYS A 370 -16.91 10.63 15.44
N GLY A 371 -17.59 11.42 16.27
CA GLY A 371 -17.52 11.34 17.73
C GLY A 371 -16.23 11.95 18.29
N PHE A 372 -15.68 12.97 17.65
CA PHE A 372 -14.57 13.74 18.22
C PHE A 372 -14.98 14.33 19.58
N PRO A 373 -14.10 14.44 20.60
CA PRO A 373 -14.49 14.76 21.97
C PRO A 373 -15.32 16.03 22.15
N THR A 374 -15.15 17.03 21.28
CA THR A 374 -15.86 18.31 21.34
C THR A 374 -17.05 18.43 20.37
N GLU A 375 -17.32 17.39 19.56
CA GLU A 375 -18.37 17.41 18.53
C GLU A 375 -19.78 17.40 19.13
N THR A 376 -20.56 18.46 18.90
CA THR A 376 -21.98 18.53 19.27
C THR A 376 -22.88 17.85 18.23
N ASP A 377 -24.19 17.81 18.50
CA ASP A 377 -25.14 17.26 17.54
C ASP A 377 -25.33 18.16 16.31
N GLU A 378 -25.23 19.48 16.49
CA GLU A 378 -25.24 20.46 15.40
C GLU A 378 -24.02 20.30 14.50
N ASP A 379 -22.82 20.14 15.09
CA ASP A 379 -21.57 19.92 14.33
C ASP A 379 -21.64 18.65 13.46
N PHE A 380 -22.25 17.60 14.01
CA PHE A 380 -22.44 16.35 13.27
C PHE A 380 -23.45 16.50 12.14
N GLU A 381 -24.51 17.29 12.35
CA GLU A 381 -25.52 17.53 11.30
C GLU A 381 -24.94 18.35 10.13
N GLU A 382 -24.00 19.27 10.37
CA GLU A 382 -23.23 19.94 9.31
C GLU A 382 -22.43 18.93 8.48
N THR A 383 -21.87 17.91 9.13
CA THR A 383 -21.13 16.83 8.46
C THR A 383 -22.04 15.96 7.61
N MET A 384 -23.23 15.62 8.11
CA MET A 384 -24.26 14.93 7.34
C MET A 384 -24.69 15.73 6.11
N LYS A 385 -24.89 17.05 6.27
CA LYS A 385 -25.27 17.96 5.18
C LYS A 385 -24.21 17.99 4.08
N LEU A 386 -22.93 18.13 4.44
CA LEU A 386 -21.82 18.12 3.49
C LEU A 386 -21.82 16.82 2.67
N CYS A 387 -21.92 15.66 3.33
CA CYS A 387 -21.89 14.38 2.66
C CYS A 387 -23.09 14.15 1.75
N SER A 388 -24.27 14.65 2.13
CA SER A 388 -25.49 14.61 1.31
C SER A 388 -25.41 15.53 0.09
N GLU A 389 -24.79 16.70 0.23
CA GLU A 389 -24.57 17.69 -0.83
C GLU A 389 -23.61 17.17 -1.89
N TYR A 390 -22.44 16.66 -1.47
CA TYR A 390 -21.37 16.28 -2.40
C TYR A 390 -21.44 14.85 -2.92
N LYS A 391 -22.15 13.95 -2.22
CA LYS A 391 -22.33 12.52 -2.56
C LYS A 391 -21.03 11.85 -3.00
N PHE A 392 -20.03 11.87 -2.12
CA PHE A 392 -18.70 11.37 -2.42
C PHE A 392 -18.72 9.90 -2.87
N PRO A 393 -18.04 9.52 -3.97
CA PRO A 393 -17.97 8.13 -4.40
C PRO A 393 -17.22 7.23 -3.40
N SER A 394 -16.29 7.81 -2.63
CA SER A 394 -15.51 7.13 -1.59
C SER A 394 -15.50 7.99 -0.33
N LEU A 395 -15.94 7.42 0.80
CA LEU A 395 -16.06 8.11 2.08
C LEU A 395 -15.54 7.20 3.19
N PHE A 396 -14.40 7.55 3.78
CA PHE A 396 -13.79 6.80 4.87
C PHE A 396 -14.36 7.27 6.20
N ILE A 397 -15.31 6.52 6.75
CA ILE A 397 -16.02 6.87 7.99
C ILE A 397 -15.34 6.17 9.17
N ASN A 398 -14.65 6.95 9.99
CA ASN A 398 -13.92 6.44 11.15
C ASN A 398 -14.54 6.97 12.45
N GLN A 399 -14.57 6.13 13.49
CA GLN A 399 -14.85 6.59 14.84
C GLN A 399 -13.59 7.19 15.48
N PHE A 400 -13.73 8.26 16.26
CA PHE A 400 -12.62 8.78 17.07
C PHE A 400 -12.18 7.76 18.14
N TYR A 401 -10.89 7.44 18.12
CA TYR A 401 -10.23 6.67 19.18
C TYR A 401 -9.12 7.50 19.83
N PRO A 402 -9.14 7.67 21.17
CA PRO A 402 -8.09 8.42 21.86
C PRO A 402 -6.78 7.63 21.77
N ARG A 403 -5.75 8.28 21.23
CA ARG A 403 -4.42 7.67 21.07
C ARG A 403 -3.50 8.16 22.21
N PRO A 404 -2.93 7.27 23.03
CA PRO A 404 -2.06 7.70 24.14
C PRO A 404 -0.94 8.63 23.68
N GLY A 405 -0.78 9.77 24.36
CA GLY A 405 0.22 10.79 24.05
C GLY A 405 -0.27 11.94 23.19
N THR A 406 -1.45 11.85 22.56
CA THR A 406 -1.98 12.95 21.75
C THR A 406 -2.78 13.95 22.60
N PRO A 407 -2.87 15.24 22.20
CA PRO A 407 -3.68 16.23 22.92
C PRO A 407 -5.15 15.83 23.07
N ALA A 408 -5.78 15.31 22.01
CA ALA A 408 -7.18 14.90 22.01
C ALA A 408 -7.47 13.73 22.96
N ALA A 409 -6.46 12.91 23.29
CA ALA A 409 -6.62 11.81 24.26
C ALA A 409 -6.84 12.28 25.70
N LYS A 410 -6.56 13.57 26.00
CA LYS A 410 -6.80 14.18 27.32
C LYS A 410 -8.20 14.78 27.46
N LEU A 411 -8.94 14.91 26.35
CA LEU A 411 -10.27 15.52 26.36
C LEU A 411 -11.32 14.54 26.92
N PRO A 412 -12.36 15.04 27.60
CA PRO A 412 -13.49 14.21 28.05
C PRO A 412 -14.13 13.52 26.85
N ARG A 413 -14.26 12.20 26.91
CA ARG A 413 -14.80 11.41 25.79
C ARG A 413 -16.31 11.56 25.72
N LEU A 414 -16.82 11.67 24.50
CA LEU A 414 -18.23 11.41 24.23
C LEU A 414 -18.57 9.94 24.58
N PRO A 415 -19.81 9.65 25.02
CA PRO A 415 -20.25 8.29 25.23
C PRO A 415 -20.06 7.45 23.96
N THR A 416 -19.55 6.24 24.10
CA THR A 416 -19.28 5.34 22.96
C THR A 416 -20.50 5.13 22.06
N GLN A 417 -21.72 5.15 22.63
CA GLN A 417 -22.97 5.02 21.89
C GLN A 417 -23.22 6.18 20.93
N VAL A 418 -22.79 7.40 21.28
CA VAL A 418 -22.90 8.58 20.40
C VAL A 418 -22.02 8.40 19.17
N GLY A 419 -20.74 8.05 19.35
CA GLY A 419 -19.83 7.81 18.23
C GLY A 419 -20.31 6.66 17.32
N LYS A 420 -20.83 5.57 17.90
CA LYS A 420 -21.43 4.46 17.13
C LYS A 420 -22.68 4.89 16.35
N SER A 421 -23.58 5.64 16.99
CA SER A 421 -24.80 6.14 16.37
C SER A 421 -24.48 7.08 15.21
N ARG A 422 -23.54 8.02 15.39
CA ARG A 422 -23.08 8.96 14.34
C ARG A 422 -22.44 8.23 13.16
N THR A 423 -21.53 7.31 13.43
CA THR A 423 -20.91 6.45 12.41
C THR A 423 -21.98 5.71 11.60
N LYS A 424 -22.93 5.06 12.29
CA LYS A 424 -24.05 4.37 11.63
C LYS A 424 -24.89 5.31 10.78
N ARG A 425 -25.31 6.48 11.29
CA ARG A 425 -26.10 7.46 10.53
C ARG A 425 -25.39 7.90 9.25
N LEU A 426 -24.08 8.16 9.33
CA LEU A 426 -23.31 8.58 8.18
C LEU A 426 -23.09 7.44 7.18
N SER A 427 -22.88 6.20 7.66
CA SER A 427 -22.84 5.00 6.83
C SER A 427 -24.18 4.77 6.13
N ASP A 428 -25.30 4.89 6.83
CA ASP A 428 -26.64 4.74 6.27
C ASP A 428 -26.86 5.79 5.16
N LEU A 429 -26.53 7.06 5.40
CA LEU A 429 -26.55 8.11 4.38
C LEU A 429 -25.67 7.75 3.18
N PHE A 430 -24.44 7.30 3.40
CA PHE A 430 -23.53 6.91 2.33
C PHE A 430 -24.16 5.83 1.44
N HIS A 431 -24.86 4.85 2.01
CA HIS A 431 -25.54 3.79 1.25
C HIS A 431 -26.80 4.25 0.51
N THR A 432 -27.33 5.45 0.77
CA THR A 432 -28.55 5.94 0.09
C THR A 432 -28.34 6.32 -1.38
N TYR A 433 -27.09 6.63 -1.79
CA TYR A 433 -26.79 7.07 -3.14
C TYR A 433 -25.83 6.14 -3.87
N GLU A 434 -26.05 6.01 -5.18
CA GLU A 434 -25.29 5.15 -6.09
C GLU A 434 -24.40 6.03 -6.99
N PRO A 435 -23.09 6.16 -6.69
CA PRO A 435 -22.23 7.16 -7.34
C PRO A 435 -21.89 6.85 -8.80
N PHE A 436 -22.20 5.64 -9.28
CA PHE A 436 -21.78 5.14 -10.60
C PHE A 436 -22.94 4.83 -11.54
N ARG A 437 -24.19 5.00 -11.09
CA ARG A 437 -25.38 4.60 -11.86
C ARG A 437 -25.51 5.35 -13.17
N ASP A 438 -25.08 6.61 -13.21
CA ASP A 438 -25.10 7.49 -14.37
C ASP A 438 -24.11 7.06 -15.47
N GLN A 439 -23.19 6.15 -15.18
CA GLN A 439 -22.20 5.66 -16.15
C GLN A 439 -22.63 4.39 -16.88
N ILE A 440 -23.77 3.78 -16.50
CA ILE A 440 -24.28 2.60 -17.19
C ILE A 440 -24.57 2.95 -18.65
N GLY A 441 -24.00 2.17 -19.56
CA GLY A 441 -24.07 2.36 -21.00
C GLY A 441 -22.92 3.16 -21.60
N GLU A 442 -22.07 3.80 -20.79
CA GLU A 442 -20.92 4.56 -21.27
C GLU A 442 -19.77 3.66 -21.71
N MET A 443 -19.00 4.17 -22.68
CA MET A 443 -17.74 3.58 -23.13
C MET A 443 -16.59 4.19 -22.33
N GLN A 444 -15.83 3.36 -21.63
CA GLN A 444 -14.73 3.78 -20.78
C GLN A 444 -13.46 2.98 -21.08
N THR A 445 -12.29 3.55 -20.75
CA THR A 445 -11.01 2.85 -20.82
C THR A 445 -10.54 2.58 -19.41
N VAL A 446 -10.14 1.34 -19.12
CA VAL A 446 -9.73 0.89 -17.78
C VAL A 446 -8.35 0.26 -17.84
N LEU A 447 -7.49 0.59 -16.88
CA LEU A 447 -6.20 -0.07 -16.70
C LEU A 447 -6.39 -1.26 -15.78
N VAL A 448 -6.17 -2.48 -16.27
CA VAL A 448 -6.34 -3.72 -15.48
C VAL A 448 -5.04 -4.09 -14.78
N THR A 449 -5.02 -4.06 -13.45
CA THR A 449 -3.82 -4.33 -12.65
C THR A 449 -4.02 -5.36 -11.55
N GLU A 450 -5.27 -5.71 -11.23
CA GLU A 450 -5.59 -6.48 -10.03
C GLU A 450 -6.56 -7.62 -10.33
N ILE A 451 -6.66 -8.55 -9.37
CA ILE A 451 -7.60 -9.67 -9.39
C ILE A 451 -8.60 -9.43 -8.25
N SER A 452 -9.89 -9.68 -8.49
CA SER A 452 -10.90 -9.53 -7.46
C SER A 452 -10.68 -10.52 -6.31
N THR A 453 -11.14 -10.18 -5.11
CA THR A 453 -10.98 -11.02 -3.91
C THR A 453 -11.59 -12.42 -4.07
N ASP A 454 -12.69 -12.53 -4.82
CA ASP A 454 -13.32 -13.82 -5.12
C ASP A 454 -12.63 -14.60 -6.24
N GLY A 455 -11.61 -14.02 -6.88
CA GLY A 455 -10.82 -14.62 -7.94
C GLY A 455 -11.59 -14.86 -9.24
N LYS A 456 -12.75 -14.19 -9.44
CA LYS A 456 -13.61 -14.40 -10.63
C LYS A 456 -13.45 -13.35 -11.71
N PHE A 457 -12.97 -12.17 -11.35
CA PHE A 457 -12.83 -11.02 -12.24
C PHE A 457 -11.42 -10.44 -12.16
N TYR A 458 -11.00 -9.77 -13.22
CA TYR A 458 -9.95 -8.78 -13.07
C TYR A 458 -10.56 -7.45 -12.67
N VAL A 459 -9.78 -6.68 -11.92
CA VAL A 459 -10.14 -5.33 -11.48
C VAL A 459 -9.29 -4.35 -12.27
N GLY A 460 -9.97 -3.50 -13.02
CA GLY A 460 -9.36 -2.35 -13.67
C GLY A 460 -9.85 -1.03 -13.11
N HIS A 461 -9.06 0.02 -13.29
CA HIS A 461 -9.40 1.36 -12.84
C HIS A 461 -9.63 2.28 -14.04
N ASN A 462 -10.79 2.94 -14.07
CA ASN A 462 -11.09 3.97 -15.08
C ASN A 462 -10.36 5.29 -14.76
N LYS A 463 -10.59 6.33 -15.58
CA LYS A 463 -9.94 7.64 -15.42
C LYS A 463 -10.14 8.26 -14.02
N GLN A 464 -11.29 8.03 -13.40
CA GLN A 464 -11.66 8.52 -12.07
C GLN A 464 -11.17 7.63 -10.93
N TYR A 465 -10.40 6.59 -11.26
CA TYR A 465 -9.97 5.57 -10.32
C TYR A 465 -11.14 4.76 -9.72
N ALA A 466 -12.25 4.65 -10.45
CA ALA A 466 -13.35 3.77 -10.10
C ALA A 466 -13.01 2.32 -10.48
N GLN A 467 -13.37 1.37 -9.61
CA GLN A 467 -13.19 -0.05 -9.89
C GLN A 467 -14.17 -0.53 -10.96
N VAL A 468 -13.64 -1.21 -11.97
CA VAL A 468 -14.40 -1.84 -13.04
C VAL A 468 -13.99 -3.31 -13.12
N LEU A 469 -14.95 -4.19 -12.83
CA LEU A 469 -14.81 -5.63 -12.95
C LEU A 469 -14.89 -6.01 -14.43
N VAL A 470 -13.88 -6.74 -14.90
CA VAL A 470 -13.82 -7.27 -16.26
C VAL A 470 -13.61 -8.79 -16.23
N PRO A 471 -14.09 -9.52 -17.25
CA PRO A 471 -13.85 -10.96 -17.38
C PRO A 471 -12.35 -11.30 -17.35
N MET A 472 -12.01 -12.45 -16.77
CA MET A 472 -10.61 -12.90 -16.65
C MET A 472 -10.10 -13.52 -17.96
N GLU A 473 -9.67 -12.66 -18.88
CA GLU A 473 -8.94 -13.08 -20.08
C GLU A 473 -7.46 -12.70 -19.95
N ARG A 474 -6.55 -13.69 -20.12
CA ARG A 474 -5.10 -13.52 -19.86
C ARG A 474 -4.47 -12.30 -20.53
N GLU A 475 -5.02 -11.84 -21.64
CA GLU A 475 -4.53 -10.71 -22.43
C GLU A 475 -4.82 -9.34 -21.77
N PHE A 476 -5.74 -9.27 -20.80
CA PHE A 476 -6.14 -8.00 -20.20
C PHE A 476 -5.21 -7.54 -19.08
N MET A 477 -4.59 -8.46 -18.36
CA MET A 477 -3.75 -8.12 -17.21
C MET A 477 -2.57 -7.23 -17.63
N GLY A 478 -2.48 -6.04 -17.03
CA GLY A 478 -1.48 -5.01 -17.35
C GLY A 478 -1.75 -4.22 -18.62
N GLN A 479 -2.95 -4.28 -19.20
CA GLN A 479 -3.34 -3.54 -20.40
C GLN A 479 -4.45 -2.52 -20.15
N MET A 480 -4.56 -1.57 -21.07
CA MET A 480 -5.72 -0.68 -21.18
C MET A 480 -6.81 -1.39 -21.98
N VAL A 481 -8.00 -1.54 -21.39
CA VAL A 481 -9.13 -2.22 -22.02
C VAL A 481 -10.27 -1.23 -22.18
N LYS A 482 -10.82 -1.14 -23.39
CA LYS A 482 -12.08 -0.41 -23.64
C LYS A 482 -13.25 -1.30 -23.27
N VAL A 483 -14.08 -0.79 -22.38
CA VAL A 483 -15.23 -1.49 -21.82
C VAL A 483 -16.49 -0.66 -22.01
N LYS A 484 -17.62 -1.34 -22.16
CA LYS A 484 -18.95 -0.74 -21.99
C LYS A 484 -19.45 -1.06 -20.59
N ILE A 485 -19.82 -0.04 -19.82
CA ILE A 485 -20.37 -0.27 -18.48
C ILE A 485 -21.77 -0.86 -18.61
N VAL A 486 -22.01 -2.05 -18.06
CA VAL A 486 -23.30 -2.76 -18.16
C VAL A 486 -24.10 -2.74 -16.87
N SER A 487 -23.41 -2.68 -15.73
CA SER A 487 -24.03 -2.54 -14.41
C SER A 487 -23.10 -1.80 -13.47
N ALA A 488 -23.68 -1.26 -12.40
CA ALA A 488 -22.97 -0.53 -11.36
C ALA A 488 -23.50 -0.95 -9.99
N GLY A 489 -22.58 -1.25 -9.08
CA GLY A 489 -22.84 -1.39 -7.65
C GLY A 489 -22.45 -0.12 -6.89
N LYS A 490 -22.42 -0.23 -5.55
CA LYS A 490 -22.01 0.89 -4.68
C LYS A 490 -20.54 1.26 -4.83
N PHE A 491 -19.68 0.26 -4.99
CA PHE A 491 -18.21 0.40 -4.94
C PHE A 491 -17.51 0.07 -6.27
N TRP A 492 -18.22 -0.54 -7.20
CA TRP A 492 -17.65 -1.06 -8.45
C TRP A 492 -18.65 -0.91 -9.60
N MET A 493 -18.13 -1.04 -10.82
CA MET A 493 -18.90 -1.20 -12.05
C MET A 493 -18.53 -2.53 -12.71
N VAL A 494 -19.39 -3.06 -13.57
CA VAL A 494 -19.04 -4.19 -14.45
C VAL A 494 -18.93 -3.67 -15.87
N GLY A 495 -17.79 -3.96 -16.49
CA GLY A 495 -17.49 -3.59 -17.86
C GLY A 495 -17.49 -4.82 -18.77
N GLU A 496 -18.23 -4.73 -19.87
CA GLU A 496 -18.11 -5.70 -20.97
C GLU A 496 -16.97 -5.24 -21.91
N PRO A 497 -15.91 -6.05 -22.09
CA PRO A 497 -14.77 -5.67 -22.91
C PRO A 497 -15.16 -5.63 -24.40
N ILE A 498 -14.73 -4.57 -25.10
CA ILE A 498 -14.94 -4.42 -26.55
C ILE A 498 -13.64 -4.58 -27.31
N SER A 499 -12.56 -3.99 -26.82
CA SER A 499 -11.25 -4.05 -27.46
C SER A 499 -10.13 -3.79 -26.46
N VAL A 500 -8.97 -4.37 -26.71
CA VAL A 500 -7.74 -4.10 -25.96
C VAL A 500 -6.96 -3.02 -26.70
N GLU A 501 -6.66 -1.91 -26.01
CA GLU A 501 -5.65 -0.98 -26.49
C GLU A 501 -4.29 -1.52 -26.10
N TYR A 502 -3.61 -2.16 -27.06
CA TYR A 502 -2.23 -2.56 -26.85
C TYR A 502 -1.39 -1.30 -26.61
N ALA A 503 -0.79 -1.20 -25.43
CA ALA A 503 0.34 -0.30 -25.25
C ALA A 503 1.38 -0.67 -26.31
N PRO A 504 1.93 0.29 -27.08
CA PRO A 504 2.93 -0.03 -28.10
C PRO A 504 4.03 -0.88 -27.47
N LYS A 505 4.37 -2.01 -28.12
CA LYS A 505 5.44 -2.92 -27.71
C LYS A 505 6.81 -2.27 -27.96
N ASP A 506 7.08 -1.11 -27.36
CA ASP A 506 8.35 -0.40 -27.56
C ASP A 506 8.97 -0.01 -26.22
N VAL A 507 9.59 -1.01 -25.58
CA VAL A 507 10.85 -0.82 -24.82
C VAL A 507 11.88 -1.93 -25.08
N LEU A 508 11.57 -2.97 -25.86
CA LEU A 508 12.52 -4.07 -26.16
C LEU A 508 12.91 -4.22 -27.65
N SER A 509 12.35 -3.41 -28.56
CA SER A 509 12.67 -3.46 -30.00
C SER A 509 13.80 -2.49 -30.41
N VAL A 510 14.08 -1.44 -29.63
CA VAL A 510 15.09 -0.41 -29.96
C VAL A 510 16.51 -0.78 -29.50
N LEU A 511 16.67 -1.78 -28.64
CA LEU A 511 17.98 -2.34 -28.27
C LEU A 511 18.47 -3.47 -29.20
N SER A 512 17.65 -3.92 -30.15
CA SER A 512 18.03 -4.96 -31.12
C SER A 512 18.56 -4.39 -32.45
N SER A 513 18.27 -3.12 -32.77
CA SER A 513 18.67 -2.50 -34.05
C SER A 513 19.87 -1.55 -33.96
N THR A 514 20.37 -1.23 -32.76
CA THR A 514 21.52 -0.31 -32.59
C THR A 514 22.85 -1.02 -32.26
N VAL A 515 22.88 -2.36 -32.19
CA VAL A 515 24.13 -3.14 -31.97
C VAL A 515 24.69 -3.79 -33.25
N LYS A 516 24.12 -3.51 -34.44
CA LYS A 516 24.58 -4.13 -35.70
C LYS A 516 25.37 -3.26 -36.67
N THR A 517 25.73 -2.03 -36.30
CA THR A 517 26.53 -1.18 -37.20
C THR A 517 27.45 -0.25 -36.42
N VAL A 518 28.54 -0.76 -35.84
CA VAL A 518 29.91 -0.20 -35.84
C VAL A 518 30.81 -1.23 -35.16
N LEU A 519 31.28 -2.23 -35.90
CA LEU A 519 32.51 -2.94 -35.55
C LEU A 519 33.25 -3.24 -36.86
N SER A 520 34.15 -2.33 -37.22
CA SER A 520 35.22 -2.60 -38.18
C SER A 520 36.45 -3.10 -37.40
N PRO A 521 37.22 -4.06 -37.94
CA PRO A 521 38.23 -4.79 -37.17
C PRO A 521 39.59 -4.09 -37.27
N LYS A 522 40.02 -3.37 -36.24
CA LYS A 522 41.45 -3.09 -36.01
C LYS A 522 41.75 -3.14 -34.52
N PHE A 523 42.83 -3.88 -34.22
CA PHE A 523 43.47 -4.14 -32.92
C PHE A 523 42.97 -5.38 -32.16
N ILE A 524 43.61 -6.50 -32.49
CA ILE A 524 43.65 -7.76 -31.72
C ILE A 524 45.11 -8.02 -31.32
N LEU A 525 45.30 -8.57 -30.12
CA LEU A 525 46.48 -9.24 -29.49
C LEU A 525 47.49 -8.39 -28.69
N PRO A 526 48.17 -8.97 -27.67
CA PRO A 526 47.65 -9.89 -26.63
C PRO A 526 48.35 -9.75 -25.25
N VAL A 527 47.73 -10.27 -24.19
CA VAL A 527 48.49 -10.89 -23.07
C VAL A 527 47.80 -12.19 -22.65
N LEU A 528 48.38 -13.29 -23.07
CA LEU A 528 48.06 -14.65 -22.65
C LEU A 528 49.39 -15.42 -22.56
N SER A 529 49.85 -15.73 -21.35
CA SER A 529 50.46 -17.03 -21.03
C SER A 529 51.03 -17.14 -19.60
N CYS A 530 50.95 -18.39 -19.11
CA CYS A 530 51.52 -19.02 -17.91
C CYS A 530 50.83 -18.66 -16.58
N LEU A 531 50.19 -19.58 -15.85
CA LEU A 531 50.65 -20.94 -15.53
C LEU A 531 49.56 -22.03 -15.67
N VAL A 532 49.88 -23.05 -16.48
CA VAL A 532 49.51 -24.45 -16.29
C VAL A 532 50.80 -25.25 -16.42
N LEU A 533 51.25 -25.94 -15.36
CA LEU A 533 51.84 -27.30 -15.37
C LEU A 533 52.59 -27.65 -14.07
N LEU A 534 52.07 -28.66 -13.36
CA LEU A 534 52.72 -29.89 -12.86
C LEU A 534 51.67 -30.63 -11.99
N ARG A 535 50.84 -31.55 -12.50
CA ARG A 535 51.04 -32.98 -12.89
C ARG A 535 51.52 -33.92 -11.76
N VAL A 536 50.64 -34.89 -11.47
CA VAL A 536 50.82 -36.31 -11.07
C VAL A 536 51.37 -36.63 -9.67
N GLY A 537 50.51 -37.32 -8.91
CA GLY A 537 50.76 -38.13 -7.72
C GLY A 537 49.46 -38.83 -7.34
#